data_AF-A0A1M5S9N1-F1
#
_entry.id   AF-A0A1M5S9N1-F1
#
_cell.length_a   1.000
_cell.length_b   1.000
_cell.length_c   1.000
_cell.angle_alpha   90.00
_cell.angle_beta   90.00
_cell.angle_gamma   90.00
#
_symmetry.space_group_name_H-M   'P 1'
#
loop_
_entity.id
_entity.type
_entity.pdbx_description
1 polymer ?
#
loop_
_entity_poly.entity_id
_entity_poly.type
_entity_poly.pdbx_seq_one_letter_code
_entity_poly.pdbx_strand_id
1 'polypeptide(L)'
;MDCTKCSLKGCRKLSPCFDRSNEYLENYSSEENQLYTKSASSLIDNGRAGTLTRIDEIIEYTKIHEYTHMGVAYCYGLEKEAVLLREYIQEQKFTSSTDILD
;
A
#
# COMPACT_ATOMS: atom_id res chain seq x y z
N MET A 1 21.07 8.00 -8.30
CA MET A 1 20.53 8.69 -9.48
C MET A 1 20.98 10.15 -9.40
N ASP A 2 21.92 10.61 -10.25
CA ASP A 2 22.44 11.98 -10.19
C ASP A 2 21.77 12.85 -11.27
N CYS A 3 20.60 13.39 -10.92
CA CYS A 3 19.79 14.19 -11.85
C CYS A 3 20.51 15.45 -12.35
N THR A 4 21.53 15.94 -11.65
CA THR A 4 22.25 17.17 -12.01
C THR A 4 23.08 17.00 -13.29
N LYS A 5 23.52 15.76 -13.58
CA LYS A 5 24.34 15.42 -14.76
C LYS A 5 23.53 14.88 -15.94
N CYS A 6 22.23 14.67 -15.78
CA CYS A 6 21.38 14.12 -16.84
C CYS A 6 21.11 15.15 -17.94
N SER A 7 21.53 14.85 -19.17
CA SER A 7 21.30 15.68 -20.37
C SER A 7 19.97 15.40 -21.08
N LEU A 8 19.41 14.19 -20.92
CA LEU A 8 18.16 13.75 -21.57
C LEU A 8 16.92 14.49 -21.06
N LYS A 9 16.83 14.72 -19.73
CA LYS A 9 15.73 15.43 -19.04
C LYS A 9 14.31 15.05 -19.53
N GLY A 10 14.08 13.79 -19.91
CA GLY A 10 12.79 13.30 -20.43
C GLY A 10 11.62 13.58 -19.47
N CYS A 11 11.88 13.51 -18.17
CA CYS A 11 10.91 13.83 -17.11
C CYS A 11 10.27 15.23 -17.21
N ARG A 12 10.91 16.19 -17.89
CA ARG A 12 10.34 17.53 -18.14
C ARG A 12 9.34 17.56 -19.29
N LYS A 13 9.24 16.49 -20.07
CA LYS A 13 8.36 16.34 -21.24
C LYS A 13 7.35 15.20 -21.05
N LEU A 14 7.02 14.88 -19.79
CA LEU A 14 6.12 13.77 -19.41
C LEU A 14 6.61 12.37 -19.85
N SER A 15 7.87 12.24 -20.30
CA SER A 15 8.48 10.94 -20.54
C SER A 15 9.29 10.49 -19.32
N PRO A 16 9.34 9.20 -19.00
CA PRO A 16 10.12 8.72 -17.86
C PRO A 16 11.62 8.94 -18.10
N CYS A 17 12.40 8.99 -17.01
CA CYS A 17 13.86 9.06 -17.10
C CYS A 17 14.47 7.83 -17.81
N PHE A 18 13.82 6.68 -17.65
CA PHE A 18 14.09 5.42 -18.34
C PHE A 18 12.75 4.78 -18.68
N ASP A 19 12.56 4.39 -19.94
CA ASP A 19 11.37 3.65 -20.33
C ASP A 19 11.48 2.20 -19.86
N ARG A 20 10.63 1.84 -18.90
CA ARG A 20 10.47 0.47 -18.36
C ARG A 20 9.01 0.02 -18.50
N SER A 21 8.27 0.62 -19.42
CA SER A 21 6.83 0.36 -19.61
C SER A 21 6.51 -1.12 -19.80
N ASN A 22 7.27 -1.84 -20.62
CA ASN A 22 7.09 -3.28 -20.82
C ASN A 22 7.31 -4.08 -19.54
N GLU A 23 8.38 -3.80 -18.79
CA GLU A 23 8.67 -4.46 -17.52
C GLU A 23 7.55 -4.21 -16.49
N TYR A 24 7.04 -2.98 -16.41
CA TYR A 24 5.93 -2.65 -15.53
C TYR A 24 4.64 -3.37 -15.93
N LEU A 25 4.35 -3.46 -17.23
CA LEU A 25 3.19 -4.19 -17.73
C LEU A 25 3.30 -5.70 -17.48
N GLU A 26 4.47 -6.29 -17.66
CA GLU A 26 4.73 -7.70 -17.36
C GLU A 26 4.57 -7.98 -15.86
N ASN A 27 5.17 -7.15 -15.01
CA ASN A 27 5.04 -7.27 -13.56
C ASN A 27 3.58 -7.12 -13.14
N TYR A 28 2.87 -6.09 -13.63
CA TYR A 28 1.46 -5.87 -13.30
C TYR A 28 0.57 -7.03 -13.77
N SER A 29 0.88 -7.64 -14.91
CA SER A 29 0.11 -8.75 -15.49
C SER A 29 0.44 -10.12 -14.90
N SER A 30 1.49 -10.23 -14.08
CA SER A 30 1.82 -11.48 -13.38
C SER A 30 0.65 -11.95 -12.51
N GLU A 31 0.48 -13.26 -12.39
CA GLU A 31 -0.63 -13.86 -11.63
C GLU A 31 -0.63 -13.40 -10.16
N GLU A 32 0.56 -13.34 -9.54
CA GLU A 32 0.77 -12.86 -8.19
C GLU A 32 0.30 -11.40 -8.01
N ASN A 33 0.74 -10.47 -8.87
CA ASN A 33 0.32 -9.08 -8.76
C ASN A 33 -1.16 -8.87 -9.13
N GLN A 34 -1.70 -9.70 -10.02
CA GLN A 34 -3.12 -9.71 -10.33
C GLN A 34 -3.96 -10.16 -9.14
N LEU A 35 -3.49 -11.12 -8.34
CA LEU A 35 -4.16 -11.52 -7.10
C LEU A 35 -4.28 -10.32 -6.16
N TYR A 36 -3.17 -9.64 -5.86
CA TYR A 36 -3.16 -8.47 -4.97
C TYR A 36 -4.04 -7.33 -5.49
N THR A 37 -3.98 -7.05 -6.79
CA THR A 37 -4.77 -5.99 -7.43
C THR A 37 -6.26 -6.30 -7.36
N LYS A 38 -6.66 -7.53 -7.70
CA LYS A 38 -8.07 -7.96 -7.67
C LYS A 38 -8.63 -7.97 -6.26
N SER A 39 -7.86 -8.39 -5.25
CA SER A 39 -8.27 -8.32 -3.85
C SER A 39 -8.61 -6.89 -3.43
N ALA A 40 -7.74 -5.92 -3.76
CA ALA A 40 -7.97 -4.52 -3.45
C ALA A 40 -9.18 -3.95 -4.22
N SER A 41 -9.25 -4.20 -5.52
CA SER A 41 -10.38 -3.83 -6.39
C SER A 41 -11.71 -4.37 -5.87
N SER A 42 -11.75 -5.61 -5.37
CA SER A 42 -12.98 -6.22 -4.87
C SER A 42 -13.65 -5.44 -3.73
N LEU A 43 -12.88 -4.64 -2.99
CA LEU A 43 -13.37 -3.84 -1.87
C LEU A 43 -13.99 -2.50 -2.30
N ILE A 44 -13.67 -2.01 -3.51
CA ILE A 44 -14.09 -0.67 -3.98
C ILE A 44 -14.92 -0.70 -5.27
N ASP A 45 -14.74 -1.72 -6.11
CA ASP A 45 -15.43 -1.87 -7.38
C ASP A 45 -16.92 -2.16 -7.17
N ASN A 46 -17.70 -2.04 -8.26
CA ASN A 46 -19.15 -2.29 -8.27
C ASN A 46 -19.94 -1.44 -7.25
N GLY A 47 -19.51 -0.19 -7.05
CA GLY A 47 -20.20 0.77 -6.17
C GLY A 47 -19.88 0.64 -4.68
N ARG A 48 -18.85 -0.13 -4.31
CA ARG A 48 -18.42 -0.29 -2.91
C ARG A 48 -17.47 0.80 -2.43
N ALA A 49 -16.93 1.63 -3.32
CA ALA A 49 -16.06 2.74 -2.96
C ALA A 49 -16.73 3.67 -1.92
N GLY A 50 -16.06 3.88 -0.78
CA GLY A 50 -16.59 4.69 0.32
C GLY A 50 -17.58 3.98 1.25
N THR A 51 -17.81 2.67 1.08
CA THR A 51 -18.62 1.89 2.03
C THR A 51 -17.85 1.50 3.29
N LEU A 52 -16.53 1.49 3.22
CA LEU A 52 -15.61 1.21 4.32
C LEU A 52 -14.70 2.41 4.53
N THR A 53 -14.22 2.60 5.77
CA THR A 53 -13.09 3.52 6.00
C THR A 53 -11.82 2.92 5.41
N ARG A 54 -10.80 3.74 5.16
CA ARG A 54 -9.51 3.24 4.66
C ARG A 54 -8.87 2.22 5.61
N ILE A 55 -9.06 2.36 6.92
CA ILE A 55 -8.54 1.39 7.90
C ILE A 55 -9.30 0.07 7.76
N ASP A 56 -10.63 0.11 7.62
CA ASP A 56 -11.44 -1.09 7.42
C ASP A 56 -11.13 -1.81 6.10
N GLU A 57 -10.86 -1.06 5.03
CA GLU A 57 -10.39 -1.63 3.76
C GLU A 57 -9.08 -2.41 3.94
N ILE A 58 -8.14 -1.89 4.73
CA ILE A 58 -6.87 -2.58 5.04
C ILE A 58 -7.13 -3.84 5.86
N ILE A 59 -8.03 -3.79 6.84
CA ILE A 59 -8.42 -4.95 7.65
C ILE A 59 -9.02 -6.05 6.77
N GLU A 60 -10.00 -5.71 5.91
CA GLU A 60 -10.65 -6.69 5.03
C GLU A 60 -9.68 -7.26 3.99
N TYR A 61 -8.79 -6.42 3.43
CA TYR A 61 -7.73 -6.89 2.54
C TYR A 61 -6.82 -7.89 3.24
N THR A 62 -6.44 -7.62 4.48
CA THR A 62 -5.60 -8.51 5.30
C THR A 62 -6.28 -9.85 5.55
N LYS A 63 -7.61 -9.86 5.76
CA LYS A 63 -8.42 -11.10 5.88
C LYS A 63 -8.47 -11.89 4.59
N ILE A 64 -8.65 -11.24 3.43
CA ILE A 64 -8.66 -11.89 2.11
C ILE A 64 -7.37 -12.68 1.87
N HIS A 65 -6.25 -12.16 2.36
CA HIS A 65 -4.93 -12.78 2.23
C HIS A 65 -4.51 -13.65 3.44
N GLU A 66 -5.42 -13.88 4.38
CA GLU A 66 -5.21 -14.75 5.56
C GLU A 66 -3.99 -14.37 6.42
N TYR A 67 -3.56 -13.10 6.38
CA TYR A 67 -2.50 -12.63 7.25
C TYR A 67 -2.99 -12.58 8.69
N THR A 68 -2.10 -12.80 9.65
CA THR A 68 -2.45 -12.88 11.08
C THR A 68 -1.74 -11.84 11.94
N HIS A 69 -0.79 -11.12 11.34
CA HIS A 69 0.04 -10.11 12.00
C HIS A 69 0.03 -8.81 11.19
N MET A 70 -0.16 -7.67 11.86
CA MET A 70 -0.03 -6.35 11.25
C MET A 70 0.85 -5.43 12.09
N GLY A 71 1.89 -4.88 11.47
CA GLY A 71 2.74 -3.86 12.08
C GLY A 71 2.18 -2.46 11.86
N VAL A 72 2.30 -1.60 12.88
CA VAL A 72 1.98 -0.17 12.80
C VAL A 72 3.29 0.60 12.87
N ALA A 73 3.76 1.07 11.71
CA ALA A 73 4.89 1.97 11.62
C ALA A 73 4.41 3.42 11.66
N TYR A 74 5.03 4.27 12.47
CA TYR A 74 4.60 5.66 12.65
C TYR A 74 5.78 6.61 12.89
N CYS A 75 5.61 7.87 12.48
CA CYS A 75 6.57 8.93 12.79
C CYS A 75 6.45 9.33 14.27
N TYR A 76 7.56 9.74 14.89
CA TYR A 76 7.62 10.12 16.32
C TYR A 76 6.44 10.97 16.84
N GLY A 77 5.94 11.92 16.03
CA GLY A 77 4.82 12.80 16.41
C GLY A 77 3.42 12.17 16.42
N LEU A 78 3.26 10.91 16.04
CA LEU A 78 1.97 10.22 15.85
C LEU A 78 1.75 9.04 16.81
N GLU A 79 2.46 9.01 17.93
CA GLU A 79 2.41 7.88 18.87
C GLU A 79 1.00 7.59 19.38
N LYS A 80 0.20 8.63 19.67
CA LYS A 80 -1.16 8.46 20.19
C LYS A 80 -2.06 7.80 19.15
N GLU A 81 -1.98 8.25 17.91
CA GLU A 81 -2.73 7.70 16.79
C GLU A 81 -2.30 6.26 16.48
N ALA A 82 -0.99 5.99 16.56
CA ALA A 82 -0.45 4.64 16.35
C ALA A 82 -0.93 3.65 17.43
N VAL A 83 -1.01 4.09 18.69
CA VAL A 83 -1.58 3.30 19.80
C VAL A 83 -3.05 2.97 19.54
N LEU A 84 -3.87 3.97 19.16
CA LEU A 84 -5.28 3.76 18.85
C LEU A 84 -5.46 2.79 17.67
N LEU A 85 -4.66 2.94 16.61
CA LEU A 85 -4.71 2.03 15.47
C LEU A 85 -4.30 0.60 15.86
N ARG A 86 -3.23 0.44 16.64
CA ARG A 86 -2.78 -0.87 17.14
C ARG A 86 -3.87 -1.56 17.95
N GLU A 87 -4.54 -0.84 18.83
CA GLU A 87 -5.63 -1.36 19.66
C GLU A 87 -6.82 -1.78 18.79
N TYR A 88 -7.24 -0.93 17.84
CA TYR A 88 -8.27 -1.27 16.88
C TYR A 88 -7.96 -2.56 16.10
N ILE A 89 -6.71 -2.71 15.65
CA ILE A 89 -6.25 -3.92 14.94
C ILE A 89 -6.38 -5.17 15.82
N GLN A 90 -6.05 -5.08 17.11
CA GLN A 90 -6.16 -6.20 18.05
C GLN A 90 -7.62 -6.59 18.31
N GLU A 91 -8.54 -5.63 18.35
CA GLU A 91 -9.98 -5.89 18.43
C GLU A 91 -10.49 -6.69 17.23
N GLN A 92 -9.88 -6.51 16.06
CA GLN A 92 -10.15 -7.30 14.85
C GLN A 92 -9.51 -8.70 14.87
N LYS A 93 -8.91 -9.11 16.00
CA LYS A 93 -8.27 -10.42 16.27
C LYS A 93 -6.95 -10.66 15.51
N PHE A 94 -6.28 -9.60 15.09
CA PHE A 94 -4.90 -9.71 14.59
C PHE A 94 -3.90 -9.56 15.73
N THR A 95 -2.75 -10.19 15.59
CA THR A 95 -1.58 -9.82 16.39
C THR A 95 -0.97 -8.54 15.82
N SER A 96 -0.38 -7.69 16.66
CA SER A 96 0.20 -6.42 16.20
C SER A 96 1.52 -6.07 16.86
N SER A 97 2.34 -5.32 16.12
CA SER A 97 3.61 -4.74 16.54
C SER A 97 3.63 -3.24 16.20
N THR A 98 4.50 -2.47 16.86
CA THR A 98 4.63 -1.03 16.63
C THR A 98 6.10 -0.64 16.50
N ASP A 99 6.43 0.09 15.44
CA ASP A 99 7.78 0.55 15.15
C ASP A 99 7.78 2.07 14.90
N ILE A 100 8.74 2.78 15.50
CA ILE A 100 8.96 4.20 15.24
C ILE A 100 9.87 4.34 14.02
N LEU A 101 9.48 5.20 13.07
CA LEU A 101 10.30 5.57 11.92
C LEU A 101 11.15 6.80 12.28
N ASP A 102 12.47 6.63 12.22
CA ASP A 102 13.48 7.68 12.39
C ASP A 102 13.65 8.56 11.13
#